data_AF-A0A7S1G8P6-F1
#
_entry.id   AF-A0A7S1G8P6-F1
#
_cell.length_a   1.000
_cell.length_b   1.000
_cell.length_c   1.000
_cell.angle_alpha   90.00
_cell.angle_beta   90.00
_cell.angle_gamma   90.00
#
_symmetry.space_group_name_H-M   'P 1'
#
loop_
_entity.id
_entity.type
_entity.pdbx_description
1 polymer ?
#
loop_
_entity_poly.entity_id
_entity_poly.type
_entity_poly.pdbx_seq_one_letter_code
_entity_poly.pdbx_strand_id
1 'polypeptide(L)'
;TDAAGWAARREKRQASRRGSMHSDAKPNAPAREALPLRQRVLKTVDGSVFTSVMTVATVYALYGDDLRLAVFPASADIVFDMFTSISFFMFLIELILQAWVKDGYLAPPDIKNPKYHSPRTFYKALMFGSFYFWLDLVATASLVPEIPWMVEPAADTVNLVGSSASESSGGGGSIRA
;
A
#
# COMPACT_ATOMS: atom_id res chain seq x y z
N THR A 1 -52.27 56.22 4.23
CA THR A 1 -50.85 56.64 4.26
C THR A 1 -49.99 55.49 4.78
N ASP A 2 -49.58 54.56 3.91
CA ASP A 2 -48.73 53.44 4.39
C ASP A 2 -47.73 52.90 3.35
N ALA A 3 -47.72 53.45 2.12
CA ALA A 3 -46.76 53.04 1.08
C ALA A 3 -45.30 53.38 1.45
N ALA A 4 -45.08 54.49 2.15
CA ALA A 4 -43.75 54.94 2.57
C ALA A 4 -43.10 53.99 3.61
N GLY A 5 -43.91 53.36 4.47
CA GLY A 5 -43.43 52.45 5.52
C GLY A 5 -42.92 51.10 4.98
N TRP A 6 -43.42 50.64 3.83
CA TRP A 6 -42.96 49.41 3.19
C TRP A 6 -41.64 49.61 2.45
N ALA A 7 -41.44 50.77 1.82
CA ALA A 7 -40.20 51.11 1.13
C ALA A 7 -39.01 51.19 2.11
N ALA A 8 -39.17 51.91 3.23
CA ALA A 8 -38.12 52.06 4.25
C ALA A 8 -37.74 50.71 4.92
N ARG A 9 -38.69 49.78 5.06
CA ARG A 9 -38.43 48.42 5.59
C ARG A 9 -37.67 47.53 4.61
N ARG A 10 -37.86 47.71 3.30
CA ARG A 10 -37.10 46.95 2.28
C ARG A 10 -35.65 47.43 2.21
N GLU A 11 -35.43 48.72 2.35
CA GLU A 11 -34.08 49.30 2.32
C GLU A 11 -33.25 48.88 3.55
N LYS A 12 -33.83 48.91 4.77
CA LYS A 12 -33.17 48.38 5.97
C LYS A 12 -32.84 46.88 5.85
N ARG A 13 -33.71 46.08 5.24
CA ARG A 13 -33.45 44.64 4.99
C ARG A 13 -32.36 44.41 3.95
N GLN A 14 -32.25 45.25 2.92
CA GLN A 14 -31.17 45.17 1.93
C GLN A 14 -29.83 45.67 2.47
N ALA A 15 -29.82 46.74 3.27
CA ALA A 15 -28.61 47.25 3.93
C ALA A 15 -28.06 46.24 4.95
N SER A 16 -28.93 45.60 5.73
CA SER A 16 -28.55 44.53 6.67
C SER A 16 -28.01 43.27 5.96
N ARG A 17 -28.56 42.91 4.79
CA ARG A 17 -28.05 41.80 3.96
C ARG A 17 -26.71 42.11 3.28
N ARG A 18 -26.47 43.36 2.87
CA ARG A 18 -25.16 43.77 2.32
C ARG A 18 -24.07 43.80 3.39
N GLY A 19 -24.39 44.18 4.63
CA GLY A 19 -23.46 44.15 5.76
C GLY A 19 -23.07 42.74 6.22
N SER A 20 -23.99 41.77 6.15
CA SER A 20 -23.72 40.40 6.60
C SER A 20 -22.97 39.53 5.58
N MET A 21 -22.85 39.95 4.31
CA MET A 21 -22.08 39.21 3.29
C MET A 21 -20.57 39.53 3.34
N HIS A 22 -20.11 40.43 4.22
CA HIS A 22 -18.70 40.79 4.35
C HIS A 22 -18.04 40.27 5.64
N SER A 23 -18.70 39.38 6.38
CA SER A 23 -18.25 38.97 7.73
C SER A 23 -18.32 37.45 7.99
N ASP A 24 -18.05 36.61 6.99
CA ASP A 24 -17.87 35.15 7.19
C ASP A 24 -16.60 34.58 6.53
N ALA A 25 -15.64 35.42 6.17
CA ALA A 25 -14.30 34.97 5.79
C ALA A 25 -13.31 35.24 6.93
N LYS A 26 -13.32 34.37 7.94
CA LYS A 26 -12.30 34.30 8.97
C LYS A 26 -11.85 32.85 9.17
N PRO A 27 -10.61 32.61 9.58
CA PRO A 27 -9.40 32.82 8.78
C PRO A 27 -8.55 31.53 8.82
N ASN A 28 -7.41 31.51 8.11
CA ASN A 28 -6.30 30.57 8.31
C ASN A 28 -6.63 29.05 8.31
N ALA A 29 -6.84 28.49 7.12
CA ALA A 29 -6.22 27.21 6.82
C ALA A 29 -4.73 27.49 6.54
N PRO A 30 -3.79 26.82 7.22
CA PRO A 30 -2.39 27.21 7.22
C PRO A 30 -1.78 27.02 5.83
N ALA A 31 -0.88 27.92 5.47
CA ALA A 31 0.18 27.64 4.52
C ALA A 31 0.84 26.30 4.89
N ARG A 32 0.46 25.24 4.17
CA ARG A 32 1.20 23.98 4.02
C ARG A 32 1.16 23.57 2.56
N GLU A 33 1.68 24.50 1.76
CA GLU A 33 2.36 24.26 0.52
C GLU A 33 3.45 23.19 0.74
N ALA A 34 3.12 21.93 0.44
CA ALA A 34 4.05 20.81 0.39
C ALA A 34 3.40 19.73 -0.51
N LEU A 35 3.87 19.36 -1.70
CA LEU A 35 5.03 19.74 -2.53
C LEU A 35 4.60 19.63 -4.02
N PRO A 36 5.14 20.42 -4.96
CA PRO A 36 4.96 20.22 -6.41
C PRO A 36 5.44 18.83 -6.90
N LEU A 37 6.19 18.10 -6.06
CA LEU A 37 6.60 16.72 -6.29
C LEU A 37 5.43 15.74 -6.28
N ARG A 38 4.42 15.93 -5.42
CA ARG A 38 3.27 15.01 -5.34
C ARG A 38 2.51 14.95 -6.67
N GLN A 39 2.30 16.10 -7.30
CA GLN A 39 1.62 16.20 -8.59
C GLN A 39 2.45 15.66 -9.76
N ARG A 40 3.79 15.72 -9.66
CA ARG A 40 4.70 15.12 -10.65
C ARG A 40 4.71 13.61 -10.55
N VAL A 41 4.82 13.08 -9.33
CA VAL A 41 4.80 11.63 -9.10
C VAL A 41 3.42 11.05 -9.46
N LEU A 42 2.33 11.75 -9.13
CA LEU A 42 0.97 11.35 -9.49
C LEU A 42 0.80 11.27 -11.02
N LYS A 43 1.36 12.23 -11.77
CA LYS A 43 1.41 12.15 -13.24
C LYS A 43 2.30 11.03 -13.78
N THR A 44 3.39 10.69 -13.09
CA THR A 44 4.26 9.58 -13.50
C THR A 44 3.59 8.23 -13.24
N VAL A 45 2.95 8.06 -12.08
CA VAL A 45 2.22 6.83 -11.69
C VAL A 45 0.99 6.62 -12.58
N ASP A 46 0.24 7.69 -12.89
CA ASP A 46 -0.90 7.63 -13.81
C ASP A 46 -0.47 7.60 -15.30
N GLY A 47 0.84 7.60 -15.58
CA GLY A 47 1.36 7.58 -16.93
C GLY A 47 1.16 6.23 -17.60
N SER A 48 0.71 6.24 -18.86
CA SER A 48 0.44 5.00 -19.60
C SER A 48 1.66 4.06 -19.70
N VAL A 49 2.87 4.62 -19.83
CA VAL A 49 4.11 3.83 -19.85
C VAL A 49 4.31 3.12 -18.52
N PHE A 50 4.09 3.82 -17.42
CA PHE A 50 4.26 3.27 -16.09
C PHE A 50 3.22 2.18 -15.82
N THR A 51 1.96 2.42 -16.17
CA THR A 51 0.89 1.40 -16.15
C THR A 51 1.23 0.19 -17.03
N SER A 52 1.76 0.40 -18.24
CA SER A 52 2.16 -0.70 -19.14
C SER A 52 3.32 -1.52 -18.56
N VAL A 53 4.38 -0.87 -18.07
CA VAL A 53 5.52 -1.54 -17.43
C VAL A 53 5.06 -2.35 -16.22
N MET A 54 4.22 -1.76 -15.37
CA MET A 54 3.64 -2.42 -14.21
C MET A 54 2.80 -3.64 -14.60
N THR A 55 2.02 -3.52 -15.68
CA THR A 55 1.21 -4.65 -16.18
C THR A 55 2.10 -5.80 -16.65
N VAL A 56 3.19 -5.50 -17.37
CA VAL A 56 4.15 -6.52 -17.83
C VAL A 56 4.85 -7.18 -16.63
N ALA A 57 5.29 -6.40 -15.64
CA ALA A 57 5.86 -6.91 -14.41
C ALA A 57 4.88 -7.82 -13.65
N THR A 58 3.58 -7.48 -13.66
CA THR A 58 2.52 -8.30 -13.06
C THR A 58 2.33 -9.63 -13.78
N VAL A 59 2.30 -9.62 -15.11
CA VAL A 59 2.22 -10.86 -15.90
C VAL A 59 3.45 -11.74 -15.63
N TYR A 60 4.63 -11.14 -15.53
CA TYR A 60 5.85 -11.87 -15.16
C TYR A 60 5.77 -12.43 -13.74
N ALA A 61 5.28 -11.67 -12.75
CA ALA A 61 5.18 -12.16 -11.38
C ALA A 61 4.18 -13.33 -11.22
N LEU A 62 3.15 -13.40 -12.09
CA LEU A 62 2.15 -14.47 -12.06
C LEU A 62 2.58 -15.74 -12.79
N TYR A 63 3.40 -15.63 -13.84
CA TYR A 63 3.71 -16.75 -14.76
C TYR A 63 5.21 -16.96 -15.02
N GLY A 64 6.07 -16.08 -14.52
CA GLY A 64 7.50 -16.08 -14.80
C GLY A 64 8.19 -17.32 -14.26
N ASP A 65 7.85 -17.74 -13.04
CA ASP A 65 8.38 -18.97 -12.46
C ASP A 65 7.80 -20.23 -13.15
N ASP A 66 6.50 -20.24 -13.44
CA ASP A 66 5.86 -21.32 -14.20
C ASP A 66 6.56 -21.54 -15.57
N LEU A 67 6.93 -20.45 -16.26
CA LEU A 67 7.65 -20.50 -17.53
C LEU A 67 9.10 -20.96 -17.37
N ARG A 68 9.81 -20.49 -16.33
CA ARG A 68 11.18 -20.92 -15.99
C ARG A 68 11.24 -22.45 -15.90
N LEU A 69 10.35 -23.02 -15.08
CA LEU A 69 10.31 -24.45 -14.82
C LEU A 69 9.84 -25.28 -16.02
N ALA A 70 8.93 -24.75 -16.84
CA ALA A 70 8.34 -25.52 -17.93
C ALA A 70 9.19 -25.57 -19.22
N VAL A 71 9.95 -24.51 -19.51
CA VAL A 71 10.54 -24.32 -20.85
C VAL A 71 12.07 -24.22 -20.84
N PHE A 72 12.67 -23.84 -19.71
CA PHE A 72 14.08 -23.48 -19.67
C PHE A 72 14.95 -24.50 -18.91
N PRO A 73 16.20 -24.74 -19.37
CA PRO A 73 17.16 -25.54 -18.62
C PRO A 73 17.73 -24.75 -17.45
N ALA A 74 18.20 -25.45 -16.41
CA ALA A 74 18.73 -24.86 -15.17
C ALA A 74 19.88 -23.85 -15.36
N SER A 75 20.56 -23.89 -16.52
CA SER A 75 21.57 -22.87 -16.86
C SER A 75 20.99 -21.46 -17.05
N ALA A 76 19.69 -21.34 -17.32
CA ALA A 76 18.99 -20.07 -17.52
C ALA A 76 18.47 -19.46 -16.21
N ASP A 77 18.49 -20.20 -15.10
CA ASP A 77 17.87 -19.79 -13.82
C ASP A 77 18.40 -18.44 -13.35
N ILE A 78 19.70 -18.18 -13.53
CA ILE A 78 20.32 -16.90 -13.19
C ILE A 78 19.65 -15.69 -13.87
N VAL A 79 19.17 -15.85 -15.10
CA VAL A 79 18.51 -14.78 -15.85
C VAL A 79 17.11 -14.53 -15.27
N PHE A 80 16.38 -15.60 -14.96
CA PHE A 80 15.07 -15.51 -14.33
C PHE A 80 15.16 -14.92 -12.91
N ASP A 81 16.17 -15.29 -12.14
CA ASP A 81 16.40 -14.74 -10.81
C ASP A 81 16.61 -13.22 -10.86
N MET A 82 17.35 -12.72 -11.85
CA MET A 82 17.55 -11.29 -12.08
C MET A 82 16.24 -10.59 -12.45
N PHE A 83 15.44 -11.16 -13.35
CA PHE A 83 14.14 -10.58 -13.73
C PHE A 83 13.12 -10.59 -12.58
N THR A 84 13.11 -11.66 -11.78
CA THR A 84 12.29 -11.77 -10.56
C THR A 84 12.70 -10.74 -9.52
N SER A 85 14.00 -10.54 -9.30
CA SER A 85 14.50 -9.51 -8.40
C SER A 85 14.13 -8.09 -8.88
N ILE A 86 14.28 -7.79 -10.18
CA ILE A 86 13.87 -6.50 -10.76
C ILE A 86 12.37 -6.27 -10.56
N SER A 87 11.55 -7.29 -10.82
CA SER A 87 10.09 -7.23 -10.66
C SER A 87 9.72 -6.96 -9.20
N PHE A 88 10.37 -7.63 -8.25
CA PHE A 88 10.16 -7.39 -6.82
C PHE A 88 10.42 -5.93 -6.43
N PHE A 89 11.51 -5.33 -6.89
CA PHE A 89 11.80 -3.92 -6.61
C PHE A 89 10.83 -2.97 -7.32
N MET A 90 10.37 -3.29 -8.54
CA MET A 90 9.33 -2.50 -9.22
C MET A 90 8.01 -2.51 -8.44
N PHE A 91 7.57 -3.68 -7.98
CA PHE A 91 6.40 -3.84 -7.12
C PHE A 91 6.55 -3.11 -5.78
N LEU A 92 7.73 -3.20 -5.16
CA LEU A 92 8.01 -2.54 -3.89
C LEU A 92 8.04 -1.02 -4.02
N ILE A 93 8.67 -0.49 -5.07
CA ILE A 93 8.67 0.96 -5.36
C ILE A 93 7.24 1.42 -5.61
N GLU A 94 6.46 0.64 -6.37
CA GLU A 94 5.06 0.98 -6.63
C GLU A 94 4.22 1.00 -5.36
N LEU A 95 4.40 0.02 -4.47
CA LEU A 95 3.76 -0.02 -3.17
C LEU A 95 4.08 1.23 -2.34
N ILE A 96 5.35 1.66 -2.32
CA ILE A 96 5.79 2.86 -1.60
C ILE A 96 5.24 4.13 -2.26
N LEU A 97 5.31 4.25 -3.58
CA LEU A 97 4.82 5.41 -4.32
C LEU A 97 3.31 5.56 -4.18
N GLN A 98 2.54 4.48 -4.34
CA GLN A 98 1.09 4.50 -4.15
C GLN A 98 0.74 4.84 -2.70
N ALA A 99 1.47 4.32 -1.71
CA ALA A 99 1.28 4.64 -0.31
C ALA A 99 1.58 6.11 0.06
N TRP A 100 2.53 6.76 -0.63
CA TRP A 100 2.86 8.18 -0.42
C TRP A 100 1.99 9.15 -1.22
N VAL A 101 1.55 8.74 -2.41
CA VAL A 101 0.88 9.65 -3.36
C VAL A 101 -0.63 9.64 -3.17
N LYS A 102 -1.27 8.51 -2.88
CA LYS A 102 -2.75 8.44 -2.80
C LYS A 102 -3.23 8.65 -1.37
N ASP A 103 -3.87 9.80 -1.12
CA ASP A 103 -4.50 10.10 0.18
C ASP A 103 -5.65 9.10 0.40
N GLY A 104 -5.58 8.29 1.46
CA GLY A 104 -6.54 7.21 1.74
C GLY A 104 -6.13 5.83 1.22
N TYR A 105 -4.91 5.68 0.69
CA TYR A 105 -4.34 4.37 0.40
C TYR A 105 -3.98 3.60 1.69
N LEU A 106 -3.51 4.32 2.71
CA LEU A 106 -3.45 3.89 4.11
C LEU A 106 -4.37 4.82 4.91
N ALA A 107 -5.53 4.31 5.33
CA ALA A 107 -6.44 4.99 6.25
C ALA A 107 -6.15 4.50 7.68
N PRO A 108 -5.22 5.14 8.41
CA PRO A 108 -4.97 4.75 9.79
C PRO A 108 -6.28 4.86 10.60
N PRO A 109 -6.59 3.86 11.43
CA PRO A 109 -7.80 3.90 12.26
C PRO A 109 -7.74 5.14 13.17
N ASP A 110 -8.82 5.92 13.22
CA ASP A 110 -8.94 7.07 14.12
C ASP A 110 -9.01 6.57 15.58
N ILE A 111 -7.83 6.48 16.22
CA ILE A 111 -7.65 5.93 17.57
C ILE A 111 -8.29 6.83 18.66
N LYS A 112 -8.73 8.06 18.33
CA LYS A 112 -9.27 9.00 19.32
C LYS A 112 -10.77 8.87 19.57
N ASN A 113 -11.48 8.03 18.80
CA ASN A 113 -12.92 7.81 19.00
C ASN A 113 -13.15 6.54 19.85
N PRO A 114 -13.66 6.63 21.09
CA PRO A 114 -13.88 5.46 21.96
C PRO A 114 -14.98 4.51 21.47
N LYS A 115 -15.60 4.76 20.31
CA LYS A 115 -16.65 3.94 19.69
C LYS A 115 -16.12 2.69 18.94
N TYR A 116 -14.82 2.40 19.03
CA TYR A 116 -14.11 1.39 18.22
C TYR A 116 -13.80 0.04 18.91
N HIS A 117 -14.53 -0.35 19.96
CA HIS A 117 -14.30 -1.63 20.67
C HIS A 117 -15.11 -2.84 20.12
N SER A 118 -15.65 -2.77 18.90
CA SER A 118 -16.40 -3.90 18.29
C SER A 118 -15.48 -4.81 17.47
N PRO A 119 -15.64 -6.15 17.47
CA PRO A 119 -14.88 -7.07 16.61
C PRO A 119 -15.08 -6.83 15.11
N ARG A 120 -16.17 -6.15 14.71
CA ARG A 120 -16.37 -5.67 13.32
C ARG A 120 -15.37 -4.58 12.93
N THR A 121 -14.77 -3.91 13.91
CA THR A 121 -13.71 -2.92 13.72
C THR A 121 -12.38 -3.56 13.40
N PHE A 122 -12.11 -4.79 13.88
CA PHE A 122 -10.88 -5.51 13.51
C PHE A 122 -10.82 -5.77 12.00
N TYR A 123 -11.93 -6.15 11.36
CA TYR A 123 -12.00 -6.28 9.91
C TYR A 123 -11.92 -4.94 9.18
N LYS A 124 -12.46 -3.85 9.77
CA LYS A 124 -12.27 -2.49 9.24
C LYS A 124 -10.83 -1.98 9.39
N ALA A 125 -10.14 -2.42 10.45
CA ALA A 125 -8.72 -2.19 10.63
C ALA A 125 -7.94 -3.06 9.65
N LEU A 126 -8.25 -4.35 9.46
CA LEU A 126 -7.62 -5.16 8.41
C LEU A 126 -7.88 -4.57 7.00
N MET A 127 -8.98 -3.85 6.78
CA MET A 127 -9.24 -3.05 5.57
C MET A 127 -8.77 -1.60 5.70
N PHE A 128 -7.78 -1.29 6.55
CA PHE A 128 -7.21 0.06 6.69
C PHE A 128 -6.62 0.56 5.36
N GLY A 129 -6.30 -0.35 4.44
CA GLY A 129 -5.76 -0.03 3.13
C GLY A 129 -6.81 -0.13 2.01
N SER A 130 -6.56 0.55 0.89
CA SER A 130 -7.33 0.34 -0.33
C SER A 130 -7.28 -1.13 -0.78
N PHE A 131 -8.30 -1.61 -1.50
CA PHE A 131 -8.25 -2.97 -2.08
C PHE A 131 -6.99 -3.18 -2.93
N TYR A 132 -6.59 -2.17 -3.69
CA TYR A 132 -5.38 -2.20 -4.51
C TYR A 132 -4.08 -2.31 -3.69
N PHE A 133 -4.05 -1.74 -2.48
CA PHE A 133 -2.90 -1.90 -1.56
C PHE A 133 -2.69 -3.36 -1.17
N TRP A 134 -3.78 -4.05 -0.86
CA TRP A 134 -3.69 -5.47 -0.51
C TRP A 134 -3.27 -6.33 -1.69
N LEU A 135 -3.70 -5.98 -2.91
CA LEU A 135 -3.24 -6.68 -4.12
C LEU A 135 -1.75 -6.49 -4.35
N ASP A 136 -1.25 -5.25 -4.24
CA ASP A 136 0.17 -4.95 -4.44
C ASP A 136 1.03 -5.55 -3.32
N LEU A 137 0.53 -5.59 -2.08
CA LEU A 137 1.19 -6.24 -0.94
C LEU A 137 1.29 -7.75 -1.14
N VAL A 138 0.20 -8.40 -1.56
CA VAL A 138 0.19 -9.84 -1.83
C VAL A 138 1.08 -10.20 -3.02
N ALA A 139 1.07 -9.39 -4.09
CA ALA A 139 1.95 -9.59 -5.24
C ALA A 139 3.44 -9.41 -4.89
N THR A 140 3.76 -8.42 -4.04
CA THR A 140 5.14 -8.24 -3.55
C THR A 140 5.53 -9.41 -2.64
N ALA A 141 4.63 -9.87 -1.78
CA ALA A 141 4.86 -10.99 -0.87
C ALA A 141 4.98 -12.33 -1.61
N SER A 142 4.27 -12.53 -2.73
CA SER A 142 4.35 -13.76 -3.51
C SER A 142 5.70 -13.93 -4.21
N LEU A 143 6.41 -12.82 -4.50
CA LEU A 143 7.76 -12.86 -5.08
C LEU A 143 8.86 -13.14 -4.05
N VAL A 144 8.59 -12.99 -2.75
CA VAL A 144 9.58 -13.23 -1.67
C VAL A 144 10.17 -14.66 -1.70
N PRO A 145 9.37 -15.74 -1.76
CA PRO A 145 9.91 -17.10 -1.83
C PRO A 145 10.61 -17.41 -3.16
N GLU A 146 10.29 -16.66 -4.22
CA GLU A 146 10.86 -16.85 -5.57
C GLU A 146 12.26 -16.25 -5.72
N ILE A 147 12.77 -15.57 -4.69
CA ILE A 147 14.07 -14.92 -4.70
C ILE A 147 15.08 -15.79 -3.93
N PRO A 148 16.02 -16.46 -4.64
CA PRO A 148 16.94 -17.42 -4.01
C PRO A 148 17.79 -16.79 -2.91
N TRP A 149 18.32 -15.58 -3.13
CA TRP A 149 19.17 -14.89 -2.15
C TRP A 149 18.44 -14.51 -0.85
N MET A 150 17.10 -14.43 -0.86
CA MET A 150 16.30 -14.17 0.35
C MET A 150 15.98 -15.45 1.11
N VAL A 151 15.75 -16.56 0.41
CA VAL A 151 15.29 -17.82 1.00
C VAL A 151 16.45 -18.71 1.41
N GLU A 152 17.55 -18.74 0.65
CA GLU A 152 18.69 -19.63 0.91
C GLU A 152 19.27 -19.45 2.33
N PRO A 153 19.60 -18.22 2.80
CA PRO A 153 20.12 -18.04 4.16
C PRO A 153 19.10 -18.43 5.23
N ALA A 154 17.80 -18.22 4.97
CA ALA A 154 16.73 -18.56 5.90
C ALA A 154 16.51 -20.09 5.97
N ALA A 155 16.50 -20.77 4.82
CA ALA A 155 16.34 -22.21 4.71
C ALA A 155 17.49 -22.95 5.39
N ASP A 156 18.73 -22.48 5.21
CA ASP A 156 19.90 -23.05 5.87
C ASP A 156 19.79 -22.96 7.40
N THR A 157 19.35 -21.82 7.95
CA THR A 157 19.14 -21.70 9.40
C THR A 157 18.07 -22.64 9.95
N VAL A 158 16.97 -22.85 9.21
CA VAL A 158 15.89 -23.77 9.60
C VAL A 158 16.35 -25.23 9.52
N ASN A 159 17.08 -25.59 8.47
CA ASN A 159 17.63 -26.93 8.30
C ASN A 159 18.63 -27.26 9.42
N LEU A 160 19.50 -26.33 9.82
CA LEU A 160 20.43 -26.51 10.93
C LEU A 160 19.71 -26.71 12.28
N VAL A 161 18.63 -25.96 12.54
CA VAL A 161 17.79 -26.14 13.73
C VAL A 161 17.09 -27.51 13.71
N GLY A 162 16.58 -27.96 12.56
CA GLY A 162 15.96 -29.27 12.40
C GLY A 162 16.93 -30.45 12.57
N SER A 163 18.16 -30.33 12.05
CA SER A 163 19.21 -31.34 12.22
C SER A 163 19.64 -31.47 13.69
N SER A 164 19.73 -30.37 14.43
CA SER A 164 20.08 -30.41 15.86
C SER A 164 19.01 -31.06 16.76
N ALA A 165 17.74 -31.06 16.34
CA ALA A 165 16.63 -31.69 17.06
C ALA A 165 16.50 -33.20 16.80
N SER A 166 17.09 -33.72 15.71
CA SER A 166 16.97 -35.13 15.32
C SER A 166 18.10 -36.01 15.87
N GLU A 167 19.25 -35.45 16.26
CA GLU A 167 20.35 -36.21 16.88
C GLU A 167 20.13 -36.57 18.37
N SER A 168 19.16 -35.95 19.07
CA SER A 168 18.93 -36.23 20.50
C SER A 168 17.94 -37.36 20.81
N SER A 169 17.38 -38.04 19.80
CA SER A 169 16.37 -39.10 20.01
C SER A 169 16.81 -40.53 19.62
N GLY A 170 18.04 -40.73 19.15
CA GLY A 170 18.54 -42.00 18.62
C GLY A 170 19.52 -42.80 19.51
N GLY A 171 19.58 -42.54 20.82
CA GLY A 171 20.56 -43.15 21.73
C GLY A 171 19.97 -44.20 22.68
N GLY A 172 19.30 -45.23 22.16
CA GLY A 172 18.65 -46.25 23.01
C GLY A 172 18.62 -47.63 22.39
N GLY A 173 19.67 -48.43 22.63
CA GLY A 173 19.60 -49.88 22.55
C GLY A 173 20.50 -50.55 21.51
N SER A 174 21.58 -51.18 21.98
CA SER A 174 21.93 -52.57 21.69
C SER A 174 23.34 -52.87 22.22
N ILE A 175 23.44 -53.38 23.44
CA ILE A 175 24.54 -54.26 23.83
C ILE A 175 23.91 -55.60 24.15
N ARG A 176 23.91 -56.48 23.16
CA ARG A 176 23.81 -57.93 23.35
C ARG A 176 25.25 -58.45 23.50
N ALA A 177 25.54 -59.03 24.65
CA ALA A 177 26.62 -59.98 24.86
C ALA A 177 25.99 -61.23 25.50
#